data_AF-A0A376P8G3-F1
#
_entry.id   AF-A0A376P8G3-F1
#
_cell.length_a   1.000
_cell.length_b   1.000
_cell.length_c   1.000
_cell.angle_alpha   90.00
_cell.angle_beta   90.00
_cell.angle_gamma   90.00
#
_symmetry.space_group_name_H-M   'P 1'
#
loop_
_entity.id
_entity.type
_entity.pdbx_description
1 polymer ?
#
loop_
_entity_poly.entity_id
_entity_poly.type
_entity_poly.pdbx_seq_one_letter_code
_entity_poly.pdbx_strand_id
1 'polypeptide(L)'
;MTQVAKKILVTCALPYANGSIHLGHMLEHIQADVWVRYQRMRGHEVNFICADDAHGTPIMLKAQQLGITPEQMIGEMSQEHQTDFAGFNISYDNYHSTHSEENRQLSELIYSRLKENGFIKNRTISQLYDPEKGMFLPDRFVKGTCPKCKSPDQYGDNCEVCGATYSPTELIEPKSVVSGATPVMRDSEHFFFDLPSFSEMLQAWTRSGALQEQVANKMQEWFESGLQQWISPATRHTLVLKFRTRRANISTSGWTHRLATWVLSRICATSAATA
;
A
#
# COMPACT_ATOMS: atom_id res chain seq x y z
N MET A 1 -33.90 -2.96 30.64
CA MET A 1 -33.74 -3.61 29.32
C MET A 1 -32.33 -4.16 29.26
N THR A 2 -32.17 -5.48 29.17
CA THR A 2 -30.86 -6.11 28.96
C THR A 2 -30.35 -5.70 27.58
N GLN A 3 -29.34 -4.85 27.54
CA GLN A 3 -28.71 -4.41 26.29
C GLN A 3 -28.04 -5.64 25.67
N VAL A 4 -28.49 -6.09 24.49
CA VAL A 4 -27.89 -7.23 23.79
C VAL A 4 -26.42 -6.89 23.52
N ALA A 5 -25.51 -7.74 23.98
CA ALA A 5 -24.08 -7.58 23.77
C ALA A 5 -23.78 -7.64 22.27
N LYS A 6 -23.23 -6.56 21.73
CA LYS A 6 -22.80 -6.48 20.32
C LYS A 6 -21.41 -7.08 20.17
N LYS A 7 -21.12 -7.62 18.98
CA LYS A 7 -19.76 -7.92 18.53
C LYS A 7 -19.26 -6.78 17.67
N ILE A 8 -18.10 -6.23 17.99
CA ILE A 8 -17.54 -5.04 17.36
C ILE A 8 -16.09 -5.33 16.97
N LEU A 9 -15.75 -5.11 15.71
CA LEU A 9 -14.37 -5.14 15.22
C LEU A 9 -13.93 -3.69 14.99
N VAL A 10 -12.81 -3.30 15.60
CA VAL A 10 -12.24 -1.95 15.50
C VAL A 10 -10.82 -2.06 14.96
N THR A 11 -10.46 -1.15 14.06
CA THR A 11 -9.13 -1.08 13.46
C THR A 11 -8.61 0.35 13.46
N CYS A 12 -7.30 0.50 13.61
CA CYS A 12 -6.59 1.72 13.20
C CYS A 12 -6.02 1.53 11.78
N ALA A 13 -5.58 2.62 11.16
CA ALA A 13 -4.68 2.55 10.03
C ALA A 13 -3.40 1.83 10.45
N LEU A 14 -2.79 1.10 9.50
CA LEU A 14 -1.58 0.34 9.76
C LEU A 14 -0.36 1.27 9.68
N PRO A 15 0.45 1.41 10.75
CA PRO A 15 1.66 2.21 10.70
C PRO A 15 2.66 1.64 9.68
N TYR A 16 3.28 2.51 8.90
CA TYR A 16 4.23 2.08 7.87
C TYR A 16 5.57 1.71 8.50
N ALA A 17 6.10 0.51 8.22
CA ALA A 17 7.30 -0.05 8.86
C ALA A 17 8.64 0.57 8.41
N ASN A 18 8.65 1.85 8.05
CA ASN A 18 9.82 2.59 7.56
C ASN A 18 10.03 3.92 8.31
N GLY A 19 9.37 4.13 9.45
CA GLY A 19 9.57 5.33 10.26
C GLY A 19 8.81 5.26 11.57
N SER A 20 9.41 5.87 12.60
CA SER A 20 8.91 5.88 13.97
C SER A 20 7.53 6.54 14.12
N ILE A 21 6.82 6.14 15.17
CA ILE A 21 5.54 6.73 15.55
C ILE A 21 5.75 8.14 16.10
N HIS A 22 4.82 9.05 15.78
CA HIS A 22 4.83 10.43 16.26
C HIS A 22 3.43 10.84 16.71
N LEU A 23 3.28 12.00 17.35
CA LEU A 23 1.99 12.42 17.94
C LEU A 23 0.81 12.46 16.95
N GLY A 24 1.08 12.77 15.67
CA GLY A 24 0.06 12.68 14.62
C GLY A 24 -0.53 11.27 14.44
N HIS A 25 0.30 10.22 14.51
CA HIS A 25 -0.17 8.83 14.51
C HIS A 25 -0.93 8.54 15.82
N MET A 26 -0.37 8.95 16.96
CA MET A 26 -0.97 8.71 18.28
C MET A 26 -2.39 9.28 18.41
N LEU A 27 -2.70 10.39 17.75
CA LEU A 27 -4.05 10.94 17.75
C LEU A 27 -5.10 9.92 17.28
N GLU A 28 -4.82 9.17 16.22
CA GLU A 28 -5.72 8.14 15.69
C GLU A 28 -5.86 6.97 16.68
N HIS A 29 -4.74 6.46 17.18
CA HIS A 29 -4.71 5.30 18.06
C HIS A 29 -5.35 5.60 19.42
N ILE A 30 -5.12 6.77 20.00
CA ILE A 30 -5.75 7.22 21.25
C ILE A 30 -7.27 7.40 21.05
N GLN A 31 -7.69 8.00 19.94
CA GLN A 31 -9.13 8.16 19.65
C GLN A 31 -9.83 6.80 19.56
N ALA A 32 -9.24 5.84 18.84
CA ALA A 32 -9.77 4.49 18.73
C ALA A 32 -9.78 3.76 20.09
N ASP A 33 -8.70 3.85 20.85
CA ASP A 33 -8.56 3.20 22.15
C ASP A 33 -9.60 3.70 23.18
N VAL A 34 -9.83 5.02 23.23
CA VAL A 34 -10.88 5.61 24.09
C VAL A 34 -12.25 5.04 23.74
N TRP A 35 -12.57 4.91 22.45
CA TRP A 35 -13.84 4.36 22.00
C TRP A 35 -13.96 2.86 22.31
N VAL A 36 -12.90 2.09 22.07
CA VAL A 36 -12.83 0.66 22.37
C VAL A 36 -13.05 0.40 23.85
N ARG A 37 -12.34 1.11 24.73
CA ARG A 37 -12.50 0.99 26.18
C ARG A 37 -13.92 1.30 26.62
N TYR A 38 -14.52 2.36 26.07
CA TYR A 38 -15.92 2.67 26.31
C TYR A 38 -16.84 1.51 25.90
N GLN A 39 -16.70 0.95 24.69
CA GLN A 39 -17.55 -0.16 24.24
C GLN A 39 -17.38 -1.42 25.10
N ARG A 40 -16.15 -1.74 25.52
CA ARG A 40 -15.88 -2.84 26.46
C ARG A 40 -16.59 -2.59 27.80
N MET A 41 -16.53 -1.37 28.35
CA MET A 41 -17.26 -1.00 29.58
C MET A 41 -18.79 -1.06 29.43
N ARG A 42 -19.31 -0.91 28.20
CA ARG A 42 -20.72 -1.11 27.88
C ARG A 42 -21.13 -2.59 27.79
N GLY A 43 -20.20 -3.53 28.01
CA GLY A 43 -20.44 -4.97 27.97
C GLY A 43 -20.51 -5.53 26.56
N HIS A 44 -19.89 -4.88 25.58
CA HIS A 44 -19.77 -5.41 24.22
C HIS A 44 -18.52 -6.29 24.06
N GLU A 45 -18.60 -7.28 23.18
CA GLU A 45 -17.45 -8.06 22.72
C GLU A 45 -16.74 -7.23 21.66
N VAL A 46 -15.52 -6.77 21.96
CA VAL A 46 -14.76 -5.87 21.08
C VAL A 46 -13.43 -6.52 20.75
N ASN A 47 -13.12 -6.63 19.45
CA ASN A 47 -11.80 -7.00 18.94
C ASN A 47 -11.16 -5.75 18.34
N PHE A 48 -10.11 -5.24 18.98
CA PHE A 48 -9.36 -4.06 18.56
C PHE A 48 -8.02 -4.48 17.96
N ILE A 49 -7.89 -4.28 16.66
CA ILE A 49 -6.86 -4.92 15.83
C ILE A 49 -6.02 -3.86 15.12
N CYS A 50 -4.70 -4.05 15.10
CA CYS A 50 -3.79 -3.26 14.29
C CYS A 50 -2.64 -4.13 13.77
N ALA A 51 -1.79 -3.59 12.92
CA ALA A 51 -0.64 -4.27 12.36
C ALA A 51 0.31 -3.26 11.70
N ASP A 52 1.56 -3.64 11.51
CA ASP A 52 2.48 -2.86 10.69
C ASP A 52 2.28 -3.14 9.20
N ASP A 53 2.31 -2.07 8.41
CA ASP A 53 2.41 -2.14 6.96
C ASP A 53 3.86 -2.31 6.51
N ALA A 54 4.23 -3.57 6.24
CA ALA A 54 5.59 -4.05 6.06
C ALA A 54 6.01 -4.30 4.60
N HIS A 55 5.24 -3.83 3.61
CA HIS A 55 5.58 -3.99 2.18
C HIS A 55 5.77 -2.66 1.47
N GLY A 56 6.60 -2.67 0.42
CA GLY A 56 6.78 -1.52 -0.47
C GLY A 56 8.23 -1.30 -0.87
N THR A 57 8.42 -0.61 -1.99
CA THR A 57 9.76 -0.24 -2.50
C THR A 57 10.59 0.55 -1.49
N PRO A 58 10.04 1.51 -0.72
CA PRO A 58 10.86 2.27 0.24
C PRO A 58 11.45 1.40 1.36
N ILE A 59 10.72 0.42 1.90
CA ILE A 59 11.26 -0.54 2.89
C ILE A 59 12.44 -1.32 2.29
N MET A 60 12.26 -1.86 1.08
CA MET A 60 13.33 -2.61 0.40
C MET A 60 14.59 -1.75 0.22
N LEU A 61 14.43 -0.50 -0.24
CA LEU A 61 15.57 0.38 -0.47
C LEU A 61 16.22 0.82 0.84
N LYS A 62 15.44 1.09 1.88
CA LYS A 62 15.99 1.43 3.20
C LYS A 62 16.77 0.26 3.80
N ALA A 63 16.25 -0.96 3.71
CA ALA A 63 16.95 -2.17 4.14
C ALA A 63 18.28 -2.33 3.38
N GLN A 64 18.29 -2.10 2.05
CA GLN A 64 19.52 -2.10 1.25
C GLN A 64 20.52 -1.02 1.70
N GLN A 65 20.06 0.20 2.00
CA GLN A 65 20.91 1.29 2.50
C GLN A 65 21.52 0.96 3.87
N LEU A 66 20.77 0.26 4.72
CA LEU A 66 21.21 -0.18 6.05
C LEU A 66 22.06 -1.45 6.01
N GLY A 67 22.16 -2.12 4.85
CA GLY A 67 22.91 -3.37 4.71
C GLY A 67 22.26 -4.57 5.43
N ILE A 68 20.97 -4.50 5.73
CA ILE A 68 20.20 -5.55 6.42
C ILE A 68 19.10 -6.12 5.52
N THR A 69 18.51 -7.24 5.94
CA THR A 69 17.36 -7.80 5.20
C THR A 69 16.09 -6.98 5.48
N PRO A 70 15.14 -6.88 4.52
CA PRO A 70 13.85 -6.25 4.77
C PRO A 70 13.11 -6.86 5.96
N GLU A 71 13.17 -8.18 6.12
CA GLU A 71 12.56 -8.92 7.22
C GLU A 71 13.15 -8.53 8.58
N GLN A 72 14.46 -8.31 8.66
CA GLN A 72 15.10 -7.80 9.87
C GLN A 72 14.64 -6.37 10.18
N MET A 73 14.63 -5.49 9.16
CA MET A 73 14.24 -4.09 9.33
C MET A 73 12.79 -3.93 9.84
N ILE A 74 11.84 -4.64 9.23
CA ILE A 74 10.43 -4.58 9.67
C ILE A 74 10.25 -5.21 11.06
N GLY A 75 11.06 -6.21 11.42
CA GLY A 75 11.04 -6.82 12.74
C GLY A 75 11.50 -5.85 13.82
N GLU A 76 12.60 -5.13 13.59
CA GLU A 76 13.10 -4.08 14.48
C GLU A 76 12.06 -2.95 14.66
N MET A 77 11.51 -2.45 13.56
CA MET A 77 10.50 -1.39 13.57
C MET A 77 9.21 -1.81 14.28
N SER A 78 8.79 -3.07 14.11
CA SER A 78 7.59 -3.58 14.77
C SER A 78 7.73 -3.67 16.28
N GLN A 79 8.92 -3.99 16.79
CA GLN A 79 9.19 -3.94 18.23
C GLN A 79 9.17 -2.51 18.76
N GLU A 80 9.74 -1.56 18.01
CA GLU A 80 9.69 -0.13 18.34
C GLU A 80 8.24 0.37 18.43
N HIS A 81 7.44 0.16 17.39
CA HIS A 81 6.03 0.58 17.33
C HIS A 81 5.20 -0.02 18.48
N GLN A 82 5.33 -1.32 18.72
CA GLN A 82 4.60 -2.00 19.80
C GLN A 82 5.02 -1.48 21.18
N THR A 83 6.31 -1.15 21.37
CA THR A 83 6.80 -0.54 22.61
C THR A 83 6.20 0.84 22.83
N ASP A 84 6.17 1.69 21.80
CA ASP A 84 5.58 3.02 21.86
C ASP A 84 4.08 2.95 22.18
N PHE A 85 3.32 2.12 21.45
CA PHE A 85 1.89 1.94 21.73
C PHE A 85 1.61 1.39 23.12
N ALA A 86 2.42 0.45 23.61
CA ALA A 86 2.33 -0.05 24.97
C ALA A 86 2.64 1.04 26.01
N GLY A 87 3.60 1.92 25.74
CA GLY A 87 3.94 3.08 26.56
C GLY A 87 2.80 4.09 26.70
N PHE A 88 1.95 4.20 25.68
CA PHE A 88 0.70 4.98 25.72
C PHE A 88 -0.53 4.17 26.16
N ASN A 89 -0.33 2.92 26.59
CA ASN A 89 -1.38 2.00 27.03
C ASN A 89 -2.47 1.75 25.98
N ILE A 90 -2.14 1.76 24.69
CA ILE A 90 -3.09 1.39 23.65
C ILE A 90 -3.42 -0.11 23.77
N SER A 91 -4.69 -0.43 23.84
CA SER A 91 -5.20 -1.75 24.28
C SER A 91 -5.65 -2.66 23.14
N TYR A 92 -4.78 -2.86 22.15
CA TYR A 92 -5.02 -3.82 21.07
C TYR A 92 -5.21 -5.23 21.64
N ASP A 93 -6.15 -5.97 21.08
CA ASP A 93 -6.32 -7.40 21.33
C ASP A 93 -5.35 -8.23 20.47
N ASN A 94 -4.99 -7.72 19.28
CA ASN A 94 -3.93 -8.27 18.45
C ASN A 94 -3.20 -7.16 17.67
N TYR A 95 -1.87 -7.21 17.67
CA TYR A 95 -1.01 -6.37 16.83
C TYR A 95 -0.17 -7.28 15.93
N HIS A 96 -0.39 -7.21 14.61
CA HIS A 96 0.17 -8.16 13.65
C HIS A 96 1.08 -7.50 12.60
N SER A 97 1.31 -8.16 11.47
CA SER A 97 2.07 -7.62 10.34
C SER A 97 1.40 -7.95 9.02
N THR A 98 1.49 -7.05 8.03
CA THR A 98 1.10 -7.38 6.66
C THR A 98 2.04 -8.41 6.02
N HIS A 99 3.27 -8.60 6.55
CA HIS A 99 4.20 -9.64 6.15
C HIS A 99 3.98 -10.95 6.93
N SER A 100 2.77 -11.50 6.84
CA SER A 100 2.40 -12.79 7.45
C SER A 100 1.87 -13.79 6.42
N GLU A 101 1.83 -15.06 6.80
CA GLU A 101 1.35 -16.13 5.92
C GLU A 101 -0.18 -16.04 5.73
N GLU A 102 -0.90 -15.67 6.78
CA GLU A 102 -2.35 -15.45 6.78
C GLU A 102 -2.73 -14.34 5.80
N ASN A 103 -2.02 -13.21 5.86
CA ASN A 103 -2.27 -12.10 4.96
C ASN A 103 -1.92 -12.47 3.51
N ARG A 104 -0.85 -13.24 3.28
CA ARG A 104 -0.52 -13.78 1.95
C ARG A 104 -1.68 -14.60 1.41
N GLN A 105 -2.15 -15.60 2.15
CA GLN A 105 -3.20 -16.51 1.70
C GLN A 105 -4.53 -15.79 1.42
N LEU A 106 -4.96 -14.90 2.32
CA LEU A 106 -6.19 -14.13 2.13
C LEU A 106 -6.10 -13.19 0.92
N SER A 107 -4.94 -12.61 0.69
CA SER A 107 -4.75 -11.68 -0.41
C SER A 107 -4.67 -12.41 -1.76
N GLU A 108 -4.02 -13.57 -1.81
CA GLU A 108 -4.07 -14.47 -2.96
C GLU A 108 -5.51 -14.96 -3.24
N LEU A 109 -6.28 -15.28 -2.19
CA LEU A 109 -7.68 -15.68 -2.29
C LEU A 109 -8.59 -14.58 -2.84
N ILE A 110 -8.44 -13.34 -2.35
CA ILE A 110 -9.23 -12.20 -2.85
C ILE A 110 -8.85 -11.92 -4.30
N TYR A 111 -7.57 -11.94 -4.63
CA TYR A 111 -7.10 -11.74 -5.99
C TYR A 111 -7.63 -12.81 -6.96
N SER A 112 -7.58 -14.10 -6.58
CA SER A 112 -8.07 -15.19 -7.42
C SER A 112 -9.56 -15.05 -7.69
N ARG A 113 -10.37 -14.76 -6.66
CA ARG A 113 -11.82 -14.53 -6.80
C ARG A 113 -12.13 -13.34 -7.70
N LEU A 114 -11.41 -12.23 -7.56
CA LEU A 114 -11.59 -11.06 -8.43
C LEU A 114 -11.22 -11.38 -9.88
N LYS A 115 -10.16 -12.17 -10.10
CA LYS A 115 -9.72 -12.59 -11.43
C LYS A 115 -10.72 -13.54 -12.08
N GLU A 116 -11.19 -14.54 -11.35
CA GLU A 116 -12.19 -15.52 -11.81
C GLU A 116 -13.52 -14.84 -12.18
N ASN A 117 -13.91 -13.81 -11.42
CA ASN A 117 -15.10 -13.00 -11.72
C ASN A 117 -14.87 -11.93 -12.80
N GLY A 118 -13.71 -11.90 -13.45
CA GLY A 118 -13.42 -11.00 -14.57
C GLY A 118 -13.17 -9.54 -14.18
N PHE A 119 -12.96 -9.22 -12.90
CA PHE A 119 -12.66 -7.87 -12.41
C PHE A 119 -11.17 -7.51 -12.46
N ILE A 120 -10.31 -8.44 -12.89
CA ILE A 120 -8.89 -8.18 -13.16
C ILE A 120 -8.67 -8.15 -14.67
N LYS A 121 -8.19 -7.01 -15.19
CA LYS A 121 -7.85 -6.81 -16.60
C LYS A 121 -6.34 -6.76 -16.78
N ASN A 122 -5.83 -7.29 -17.89
CA ASN A 122 -4.41 -7.19 -18.23
C ASN A 122 -4.23 -6.04 -19.23
N ARG A 123 -3.23 -5.18 -19.01
CA ARG A 123 -2.80 -4.16 -19.98
C ARG A 123 -1.30 -4.02 -19.94
N THR A 124 -0.69 -3.91 -21.11
CA THR A 124 0.72 -3.56 -21.25
C THR A 124 0.89 -2.05 -21.07
N ILE A 125 1.78 -1.65 -20.16
CA ILE A 125 2.19 -0.26 -20.00
C ILE A 125 3.68 -0.15 -20.26
N SER A 126 4.09 0.96 -20.87
CA SER A 126 5.50 1.28 -21.07
C SER A 126 5.97 2.13 -19.90
N GLN A 127 6.99 1.67 -19.19
CA GLN A 127 7.54 2.34 -18.01
C GLN A 127 9.06 2.47 -18.13
N LEU A 128 9.62 3.44 -17.41
CA LEU A 128 11.06 3.62 -17.32
C LEU A 128 11.70 2.47 -16.54
N TYR A 129 12.75 1.90 -17.10
CA TYR A 129 13.47 0.74 -16.58
C TYR A 129 14.95 1.06 -16.46
N ASP A 130 15.52 0.78 -15.29
CA ASP A 130 16.95 0.85 -15.04
C ASP A 130 17.61 -0.45 -15.53
N PRO A 131 18.44 -0.44 -16.58
CA PRO A 131 19.06 -1.65 -17.11
C PRO A 131 20.20 -2.20 -16.24
N GLU A 132 20.87 -1.37 -15.44
CA GLU A 132 21.98 -1.78 -14.59
C GLU A 132 21.47 -2.46 -13.32
N LYS A 133 20.45 -1.87 -12.69
CA LYS A 133 19.79 -2.44 -11.51
C LYS A 133 18.69 -3.44 -11.86
N GLY A 134 18.30 -3.48 -13.14
CA GLY A 134 17.24 -4.29 -13.75
C GLY A 134 15.85 -4.17 -13.13
N MET A 135 15.50 -2.98 -12.64
CA MET A 135 14.21 -2.72 -12.02
C MET A 135 13.47 -1.59 -12.75
N PHE A 136 12.15 -1.64 -12.72
CA PHE A 136 11.34 -0.51 -13.16
C PHE A 136 11.44 0.62 -12.13
N LEU A 137 11.44 1.85 -12.62
CA LEU A 137 11.58 3.06 -11.83
C LEU A 137 10.20 3.69 -11.64
N PRO A 138 9.64 3.64 -10.42
CA PRO A 138 8.56 4.56 -10.03
C PRO A 138 9.01 6.01 -10.24
N ASP A 139 8.04 6.91 -10.43
CA ASP A 139 8.27 8.31 -10.76
C ASP A 139 9.36 8.97 -9.88
N ARG A 140 9.28 8.79 -8.56
CA ARG A 140 10.26 9.35 -7.60
C ARG A 140 11.71 8.84 -7.75
N PHE A 141 11.92 7.72 -8.44
CA PHE A 141 13.25 7.16 -8.70
C PHE A 141 13.81 7.54 -10.07
N VAL A 142 13.13 8.44 -10.78
CA VAL A 142 13.61 9.07 -11.99
C VAL A 142 13.98 10.50 -11.64
N LYS A 143 15.21 10.91 -11.94
CA LYS A 143 15.61 12.31 -11.88
C LYS A 143 16.12 12.79 -13.22
N GLY A 144 16.03 14.09 -13.50
CA GLY A 144 16.51 14.65 -14.76
C GLY A 144 16.38 16.16 -14.79
N THR A 145 16.47 16.72 -15.99
CA THR A 145 16.35 18.16 -16.21
C THR A 145 14.91 18.52 -16.58
N CYS A 146 14.37 19.57 -15.96
CA CYS A 146 13.00 20.02 -16.19
C CYS A 146 12.74 20.33 -17.68
N PRO A 147 11.69 19.79 -18.31
CA PRO A 147 11.36 20.11 -19.69
C PRO A 147 10.95 21.57 -19.89
N LYS A 148 10.46 22.25 -18.85
CA LYS A 148 9.99 23.65 -18.91
C LYS A 148 11.10 24.65 -18.64
N CYS A 149 11.62 24.70 -17.40
CA CYS A 149 12.59 25.71 -16.98
C CYS A 149 14.06 25.29 -17.12
N LYS A 150 14.34 24.05 -17.56
CA LYS A 150 15.68 23.49 -17.72
C LYS A 150 16.50 23.40 -16.42
N SER A 151 15.86 23.50 -15.26
CA SER A 151 16.54 23.25 -13.98
C SER A 151 16.99 21.79 -13.89
N PRO A 152 18.24 21.50 -13.52
CA PRO A 152 18.74 20.15 -13.32
C PRO A 152 18.18 19.49 -12.04
N ASP A 153 18.43 18.20 -11.87
CA ASP A 153 18.12 17.41 -10.66
C ASP A 153 16.67 17.50 -10.15
N GLN A 154 15.69 17.47 -11.06
CA GLN A 154 14.28 17.38 -10.74
C GLN A 154 13.82 15.92 -10.66
N TYR A 155 12.92 15.61 -9.74
CA TYR A 155 12.48 14.24 -9.45
C TYR A 155 11.06 13.98 -9.96
N GLY A 156 10.89 12.87 -10.67
CA GLY A 156 9.58 12.33 -11.04
C GLY A 156 8.70 13.27 -11.86
N ASP A 157 7.55 13.62 -11.30
CA ASP A 157 6.41 14.21 -12.01
C ASP A 157 6.26 15.72 -11.80
N ASN A 158 7.17 16.35 -11.06
CA ASN A 158 7.11 17.78 -10.77
C ASN A 158 8.50 18.44 -10.73
N CYS A 159 8.50 19.77 -10.87
CA CYS A 159 9.68 20.61 -10.74
C CYS A 159 9.57 21.49 -9.50
N GLU A 160 10.51 21.38 -8.57
CA GLU A 160 10.57 22.19 -7.35
C GLU A 160 10.96 23.65 -7.61
N VAL A 161 11.55 23.95 -8.77
CA VAL A 161 11.99 25.31 -9.13
C VAL A 161 10.85 26.13 -9.76
N CYS A 162 10.14 25.57 -10.73
CA CYS A 162 9.09 26.31 -11.46
C CYS A 162 7.66 25.84 -11.16
N GLY A 163 7.48 24.79 -10.36
CA GLY A 163 6.17 24.24 -10.00
C GLY A 163 5.45 23.50 -11.13
N ALA A 164 6.09 23.30 -12.29
CA ALA A 164 5.48 22.58 -13.40
C ALA A 164 5.30 21.09 -13.06
N THR A 165 4.19 20.51 -13.51
CA THR A 165 3.92 19.07 -13.48
C THR A 165 4.05 18.47 -14.88
N TYR A 166 4.62 17.26 -14.97
CA TYR A 166 4.89 16.56 -16.23
C TYR A 166 5.03 15.06 -15.97
N SER A 167 4.99 14.23 -17.02
CA SER A 167 5.34 12.82 -16.90
C SER A 167 6.86 12.66 -16.68
N PRO A 168 7.33 11.67 -15.89
CA PRO A 168 8.75 11.35 -15.80
C PRO A 168 9.42 11.02 -17.13
N THR A 169 8.62 10.61 -18.14
CA THR A 169 9.10 10.36 -19.51
C THR A 169 9.44 11.64 -20.28
N GLU A 170 8.97 12.81 -19.81
CA GLU A 170 9.27 14.12 -20.40
C GLU A 170 10.53 14.75 -19.83
N LEU A 171 11.15 14.17 -18.81
CA LEU A 171 12.41 14.65 -18.24
C LEU A 171 13.53 14.59 -19.29
N ILE A 172 14.28 15.68 -19.39
CA ILE A 172 15.46 15.75 -20.27
C ILE A 172 16.61 15.04 -19.56
N GLU A 173 17.30 14.15 -20.28
CA GLU A 173 18.39 13.32 -19.76
C GLU A 173 18.00 12.59 -18.45
N PRO A 174 16.98 11.72 -18.48
CA PRO A 174 16.56 11.02 -17.28
C PRO A 174 17.69 10.13 -16.78
N LYS A 175 17.79 10.01 -15.45
CA LYS A 175 18.74 9.19 -14.72
C LYS A 175 18.01 8.46 -13.61
N SER A 176 18.40 7.21 -13.38
CA SER A 176 17.98 6.43 -12.22
C SER A 176 18.56 7.05 -10.96
N VAL A 177 17.72 7.31 -9.96
CA VAL A 177 18.17 7.74 -8.63
C VAL A 177 18.95 6.62 -7.93
N VAL A 178 18.72 5.36 -8.32
CA VAL A 178 19.31 4.19 -7.67
C VAL A 178 20.73 3.90 -8.16
N SER A 179 20.95 3.93 -9.48
CA SER A 179 22.25 3.58 -10.10
C SER A 179 22.96 4.75 -10.77
N GLY A 180 22.23 5.81 -11.14
CA GLY A 180 22.73 6.86 -12.04
C GLY A 180 22.64 6.50 -13.53
N ALA A 181 22.22 5.28 -13.89
CA ALA A 181 22.08 4.86 -15.28
C ALA A 181 20.98 5.64 -16.02
N THR A 182 21.10 5.79 -17.35
CA THR A 182 20.02 6.32 -18.18
C THR A 182 18.92 5.25 -18.31
N PRO A 183 17.69 5.51 -17.86
CA PRO A 183 16.60 4.55 -17.97
C PRO A 183 16.10 4.44 -19.41
N VAL A 184 15.58 3.27 -19.74
CA VAL A 184 14.99 2.96 -21.05
C VAL A 184 13.51 2.65 -20.91
N MET A 185 12.72 2.97 -21.93
CA MET A 185 11.32 2.55 -21.97
C MET A 185 11.26 1.04 -22.16
N ARG A 186 10.52 0.37 -21.29
CA ARG A 186 10.28 -1.06 -21.38
C ARG A 186 8.82 -1.36 -21.12
N ASP A 187 8.27 -2.24 -21.94
CA ASP A 187 6.91 -2.71 -21.79
C ASP A 187 6.83 -3.75 -20.67
N SER A 188 5.83 -3.58 -19.81
CA SER A 188 5.49 -4.48 -18.73
C SER A 188 3.99 -4.75 -18.77
N GLU A 189 3.60 -6.00 -18.60
CA GLU A 189 2.20 -6.36 -18.45
C GLU A 189 1.77 -6.09 -17.01
N HIS A 190 0.72 -5.27 -16.85
CA HIS A 190 0.13 -4.94 -15.56
C HIS A 190 -1.30 -5.46 -15.46
N PHE A 191 -1.63 -5.91 -14.26
CA PHE A 191 -2.99 -6.26 -13.87
C PHE A 191 -3.68 -4.99 -13.40
N PHE A 192 -4.96 -4.84 -13.67
CA PHE A 192 -5.77 -3.69 -13.30
C PHE A 192 -7.06 -4.18 -12.64
N PHE A 193 -7.37 -3.67 -11.46
CA PHE A 193 -8.67 -3.88 -10.83
C PHE A 193 -9.70 -2.95 -11.46
N ASP A 194 -10.80 -3.53 -11.90
CA ASP A 194 -11.89 -2.85 -12.57
C ASP A 194 -12.84 -2.17 -11.58
N LEU A 195 -12.30 -1.18 -10.86
CA LEU A 195 -13.06 -0.33 -9.94
C LEU A 195 -14.35 0.29 -10.53
N PRO A 196 -14.40 0.70 -11.83
CA PRO A 196 -15.63 1.23 -12.43
C PRO A 196 -16.83 0.28 -12.33
N SER A 197 -16.59 -1.04 -12.40
CA SER A 197 -17.64 -2.07 -12.29
C SER A 197 -18.32 -2.08 -10.92
N PHE A 198 -17.74 -1.45 -9.90
CA PHE A 198 -18.30 -1.34 -8.54
C PHE A 198 -18.90 0.04 -8.24
N SER A 199 -18.94 0.95 -9.22
CA SER A 199 -19.33 2.34 -9.01
C SER A 199 -20.73 2.48 -8.40
N GLU A 200 -21.73 1.79 -8.95
CA GLU A 200 -23.12 1.87 -8.46
C GLU A 200 -23.26 1.39 -7.02
N MET A 201 -22.63 0.26 -6.69
CA MET A 201 -22.64 -0.31 -5.34
C MET A 201 -21.99 0.66 -4.34
N LEU A 202 -20.83 1.22 -4.69
CA LEU A 202 -20.11 2.16 -3.83
C LEU A 202 -20.92 3.45 -3.64
N GLN A 203 -21.52 3.99 -4.70
CA GLN A 203 -22.39 5.18 -4.61
C GLN A 203 -23.60 4.94 -3.71
N ALA A 204 -24.26 3.78 -3.85
CA ALA A 204 -25.40 3.41 -3.01
C ALA A 204 -25.00 3.33 -1.54
N TRP A 205 -23.84 2.72 -1.23
CA TRP A 205 -23.32 2.64 0.13
C TRP A 205 -22.95 4.02 0.69
N THR A 206 -22.27 4.87 -0.09
CA THR A 206 -21.89 6.23 0.34
C THR A 206 -23.12 7.09 0.68
N ARG A 207 -24.26 6.88 0.01
CA ARG A 207 -25.51 7.62 0.26
C ARG A 207 -26.40 7.02 1.36
N SER A 208 -25.97 5.96 2.03
CA SER A 208 -26.75 5.27 3.08
C SER A 208 -26.90 6.05 4.41
N GLY A 209 -26.11 7.12 4.59
CA GLY A 209 -26.04 7.89 5.85
C GLY A 209 -25.13 7.28 6.92
N ALA A 210 -24.42 6.19 6.60
CA ALA A 210 -23.49 5.54 7.54
C ALA A 210 -22.14 6.26 7.68
N LEU A 211 -21.71 6.99 6.65
CA LEU A 211 -20.42 7.70 6.63
C LEU A 211 -20.55 9.11 7.23
N GLN A 212 -19.42 9.66 7.69
CA GLN A 212 -19.33 11.08 8.02
C GLN A 212 -19.62 11.93 6.78
N GLU A 213 -20.35 13.04 6.96
CA GLU A 213 -20.81 13.88 5.87
C GLU A 213 -19.66 14.40 4.99
N GLN A 214 -18.55 14.84 5.61
CA GLN A 214 -17.38 15.32 4.87
C GLN A 214 -16.76 14.23 3.98
N VAL A 215 -16.75 12.98 4.45
CA VAL A 215 -16.26 11.83 3.67
C VAL A 215 -17.22 11.53 2.52
N ALA A 216 -18.52 11.50 2.77
CA ALA A 216 -19.52 11.25 1.74
C ALA A 216 -19.48 12.31 0.62
N ASN A 217 -19.32 13.59 0.98
CA ASN A 217 -19.19 14.68 0.03
C ASN A 217 -17.92 14.55 -0.81
N LYS A 218 -16.78 14.22 -0.17
CA LYS A 218 -15.52 14.02 -0.91
C LYS A 218 -15.58 12.83 -1.88
N MET A 219 -16.28 11.77 -1.48
CA MET A 219 -16.51 10.62 -2.36
C MET A 219 -17.35 11.00 -3.59
N GLN A 220 -18.31 11.93 -3.49
CA GLN A 220 -19.06 12.40 -4.67
C GLN A 220 -18.14 13.07 -5.71
N GLU A 221 -17.21 13.93 -5.29
CA GLU A 221 -16.24 14.54 -6.21
C GLU A 221 -15.41 13.48 -6.97
N TRP A 222 -15.04 12.39 -6.29
CA TRP A 222 -14.33 11.28 -6.92
C TRP A 222 -15.20 10.49 -7.90
N PHE A 223 -16.50 10.34 -7.62
CA PHE A 223 -17.43 9.70 -8.56
C PHE A 223 -17.71 10.58 -9.79
N GLU A 224 -17.83 11.90 -9.61
CA GLU A 224 -17.98 12.87 -10.69
C GLU A 224 -16.77 12.88 -11.64
N SER A 225 -15.58 12.70 -11.09
CA SER A 225 -14.34 12.56 -11.87
C SER A 225 -14.28 11.26 -12.69
N GLY A 226 -15.17 10.31 -12.40
CA GLY A 226 -15.20 8.98 -12.99
C GLY A 226 -14.14 8.06 -12.38
N LEU A 227 -14.58 6.94 -11.81
CA LEU A 227 -13.65 5.93 -11.32
C LEU A 227 -12.84 5.38 -12.49
N GLN A 228 -11.54 5.18 -12.28
CA GLN A 228 -10.64 4.61 -13.27
C GLN A 228 -10.20 3.23 -12.84
N GLN A 229 -9.76 2.43 -13.81
CA GLN A 229 -9.12 1.15 -13.51
C GLN A 229 -7.84 1.39 -12.73
N TRP A 230 -7.67 0.65 -11.64
CA TRP A 230 -6.56 0.85 -10.75
C TRP A 230 -5.50 -0.23 -10.98
N ILE A 231 -4.23 0.15 -11.15
CA ILE A 231 -3.13 -0.82 -11.27
C ILE A 231 -3.17 -1.75 -10.06
N SER A 232 -3.48 -3.01 -10.34
CA SER A 232 -3.70 -4.05 -9.35
C SER A 232 -2.42 -4.31 -8.56
N PRO A 233 -2.56 -4.65 -7.28
CA PRO A 233 -1.44 -4.85 -6.39
C PRO A 233 -0.46 -5.94 -6.89
N ALA A 234 -0.92 -6.90 -7.69
CA ALA A 234 -0.15 -8.08 -8.13
C ALA A 234 1.04 -7.77 -9.07
N THR A 235 1.10 -6.57 -9.66
CA THR A 235 2.13 -6.26 -10.67
C THR A 235 3.30 -5.43 -10.14
N ARG A 236 3.15 -4.69 -9.04
CA ARG A 236 4.23 -3.78 -8.58
C ARG A 236 5.42 -4.53 -7.97
N HIS A 237 5.25 -5.77 -7.51
CA HIS A 237 6.32 -6.57 -6.88
C HIS A 237 6.88 -7.72 -7.73
N THR A 238 6.26 -8.07 -8.86
CA THR A 238 6.77 -9.11 -9.77
C THR A 238 8.15 -8.76 -10.34
N LEU A 239 8.55 -7.49 -10.26
CA LEU A 239 9.81 -6.97 -10.79
C LEU A 239 10.98 -7.03 -9.82
N VAL A 240 10.72 -7.21 -8.52
CA VAL A 240 11.79 -7.24 -7.49
C VAL A 240 12.39 -8.64 -7.35
N LEU A 241 11.64 -9.70 -7.64
CA LEU A 241 12.08 -11.09 -7.41
C LEU A 241 12.80 -11.76 -8.59
N LYS A 242 12.78 -11.17 -9.79
CA LYS A 242 13.54 -11.71 -10.94
C LYS A 242 15.07 -11.70 -10.74
N PHE A 243 15.57 -11.08 -9.67
CA PHE A 243 16.99 -11.01 -9.37
C PHE A 243 17.59 -12.17 -8.59
N ARG A 244 16.80 -13.13 -8.08
CA ARG A 244 17.35 -14.14 -7.15
C ARG A 244 17.55 -15.55 -7.72
N THR A 245 17.23 -15.83 -8.99
CA THR A 245 17.44 -17.17 -9.56
C THR A 245 18.00 -17.14 -10.97
N ARG A 246 19.34 -17.09 -11.09
CA ARG A 246 20.02 -17.63 -12.28
C ARG A 246 19.83 -19.16 -12.24
N ARG A 247 19.25 -19.71 -13.31
CA ARG A 247 18.95 -21.14 -13.60
C ARG A 247 17.68 -21.70 -12.94
N ALA A 248 16.57 -21.63 -13.67
CA ALA A 248 15.63 -22.75 -13.82
C ALA A 248 14.68 -22.45 -15.00
N ASN A 249 14.41 -23.47 -15.81
CA ASN A 249 13.54 -23.42 -16.98
C ASN A 249 12.15 -22.87 -16.66
N ILE A 250 11.64 -22.08 -17.61
CA ILE A 250 10.34 -21.43 -17.60
C ILE A 250 9.26 -22.51 -17.72
N SER A 251 8.45 -22.67 -16.67
CA SER A 251 7.12 -23.25 -16.73
C SER A 251 6.12 -22.19 -16.23
N THR A 252 4.95 -22.12 -16.86
CA THR A 252 3.91 -21.08 -16.74
C THR A 252 3.24 -20.95 -15.36
N SER A 253 3.77 -21.61 -14.32
CA SER A 253 3.24 -21.67 -12.95
C SER A 253 3.82 -20.62 -11.97
N GLY A 254 4.73 -19.73 -12.41
CA GLY A 254 5.48 -18.83 -11.52
C GLY A 254 4.98 -17.38 -11.36
N TRP A 255 3.75 -17.05 -11.76
CA TRP A 255 3.29 -15.65 -11.95
C TRP A 255 2.59 -14.99 -10.76
N THR A 256 2.53 -15.63 -9.59
CA THR A 256 1.68 -15.19 -8.47
C THR A 256 2.50 -14.81 -7.24
N HIS A 257 3.35 -13.79 -7.30
CA HIS A 257 4.02 -13.34 -6.08
C HIS A 257 3.98 -11.82 -5.88
N ARG A 258 3.18 -11.48 -4.87
CA ARG A 258 3.13 -10.26 -4.03
C ARG A 258 2.26 -9.12 -4.56
N LEU A 259 1.24 -8.84 -3.75
CA LEU A 259 0.30 -7.74 -3.88
C LEU A 259 0.94 -6.46 -3.31
N ALA A 260 0.55 -5.28 -3.78
CA ALA A 260 0.92 -3.97 -3.24
C ALA A 260 0.31 -3.70 -1.85
N THR A 261 1.17 -3.11 -1.02
CA THR A 261 1.00 -2.50 0.31
C THR A 261 -0.43 -2.05 0.67
N TRP A 262 -1.09 -1.25 -0.18
CA TRP A 262 -2.37 -0.59 0.14
C TRP A 262 -3.61 -1.51 0.21
N VAL A 263 -3.63 -2.62 -0.54
CA VAL A 263 -4.73 -3.60 -0.46
C VAL A 263 -4.45 -4.60 0.64
N LEU A 264 -3.18 -4.98 0.80
CA LEU A 264 -2.70 -5.86 1.86
C LEU A 264 -2.95 -5.27 3.26
N SER A 265 -2.81 -3.95 3.43
CA SER A 265 -3.05 -3.31 4.72
C SER A 265 -4.52 -3.40 5.17
N ARG A 266 -5.47 -3.38 4.23
CA ARG A 266 -6.91 -3.53 4.56
C ARG A 266 -7.35 -4.98 4.70
N ILE A 267 -6.67 -5.93 4.05
CA ILE A 267 -6.91 -7.38 4.23
C ILE A 267 -6.34 -7.86 5.57
N CYS A 268 -5.23 -7.27 6.02
CA CYS A 268 -4.58 -7.64 7.28
C CYS A 268 -5.47 -7.42 8.51
N ALA A 269 -6.37 -6.43 8.49
CA ALA A 269 -7.41 -6.27 9.50
C ALA A 269 -8.30 -7.52 9.68
N THR A 270 -8.49 -8.29 8.61
CA THR A 270 -9.25 -9.55 8.64
C THR A 270 -8.38 -10.69 9.14
N SER A 271 -7.11 -10.81 8.70
CA SER A 271 -6.20 -11.87 9.17
C SER A 271 -5.93 -11.76 10.66
N ALA A 272 -5.69 -10.55 11.17
CA ALA A 272 -5.36 -10.32 12.56
C ALA A 272 -6.56 -10.50 13.50
N ALA A 273 -7.80 -10.48 12.98
CA ALA A 273 -8.99 -10.85 13.75
C ALA A 273 -9.25 -12.37 13.80
N THR A 274 -8.62 -13.15 12.91
CA THR A 274 -8.78 -14.62 12.82
C THR A 274 -7.63 -15.41 13.42
N ALA A 275 -6.47 -14.78 13.64
CA ALA A 275 -5.29 -15.35 14.29
C ALA A 275 -5.41 -15.24 15.82
#